data_AF-A0A936JYX3-F1
#
_entry.id   AF-A0A936JYX3-F1
#
_cell.length_a   1.000
_cell.length_b   1.000
_cell.length_c   1.000
_cell.angle_alpha   90.00
_cell.angle_beta   90.00
_cell.angle_gamma   90.00
#
_symmetry.space_group_name_H-M   'P 1'
#
loop_
_entity.id
_entity.type
_entity.pdbx_description
1 polymer ?
#
loop_
_entity_poly.entity_id
_entity_poly.type
_entity_poly.pdbx_seq_one_letter_code
_entity_poly.pdbx_strand_id
1 'polypeptide(L)'
;MTLNHKQLVDLLQRAYSAEKAAAFAYQGHAGSVKDPMQKKSIRQIEEDEWNHRKEVLAIMTQYNIPVSKWYEFRFHMLGKVISFSCYLIGWFMPFYFAGSLESGNVCEYFRMKQFFNSLGIKDHDTVLYEMGIKEKEHEVYFLSMIQNSKLLPFFEKVFKWGSKKSANNINMDELEPVESSDIYCKRK
;
A
#
# COMPACT_ATOMS: atom_id res chain seq x y z
N MET A 1 11.75 5.38 23.54
CA MET A 1 10.49 5.11 24.27
C MET A 1 9.92 3.80 23.76
N THR A 2 9.40 2.90 24.61
CA THR A 2 8.76 1.65 24.15
C THR A 2 7.24 1.86 24.06
N LEU A 3 6.64 1.58 22.90
CA LEU A 3 5.19 1.72 22.71
C LEU A 3 4.44 0.56 23.38
N ASN A 4 3.52 0.87 24.31
CA ASN A 4 2.64 -0.12 24.91
C ASN A 4 1.34 -0.31 24.09
N HIS A 5 1.48 -0.59 22.79
CA HIS A 5 0.36 -0.76 21.87
C HIS A 5 0.62 -1.90 20.89
N LYS A 6 0.25 -3.14 21.30
CA LYS A 6 0.57 -4.38 20.56
C LYS A 6 0.11 -4.36 19.11
N GLN A 7 -1.07 -3.81 18.83
CA GLN A 7 -1.61 -3.73 17.47
C GLN A 7 -0.82 -2.78 16.57
N LEU A 8 -0.25 -1.71 17.13
CA LEU A 8 0.55 -0.74 16.38
C LEU A 8 1.93 -1.33 16.09
N VAL A 9 2.51 -2.01 17.07
CA VAL A 9 3.78 -2.73 16.91
C VAL A 9 3.66 -3.81 15.82
N ASP A 10 2.63 -4.65 15.87
CA ASP A 10 2.39 -5.67 14.84
C ASP A 10 2.15 -5.05 13.46
N LEU A 11 1.36 -3.97 13.39
CA LEU A 11 1.06 -3.27 12.15
C LEU A 11 2.33 -2.67 11.51
N LEU A 12 3.19 -2.01 12.29
CA LEU A 12 4.48 -1.47 11.81
C LEU A 12 5.42 -2.58 11.32
N GLN A 13 5.56 -3.67 12.09
CA GLN A 13 6.40 -4.80 11.68
C GLN A 13 5.91 -5.47 10.39
N ARG A 14 4.57 -5.58 10.26
CA ARG A 14 3.94 -6.13 9.07
C ARG A 14 4.12 -5.21 7.87
N ALA A 15 3.79 -3.93 7.99
CA ALA A 15 3.94 -2.94 6.93
C ALA A 15 5.38 -2.89 6.42
N TYR A 16 6.37 -2.74 7.32
CA TYR A 16 7.79 -2.77 6.94
C TYR A 16 8.11 -3.95 6.02
N SER A 17 7.64 -5.16 6.37
CA SER A 17 7.88 -6.37 5.59
C SER A 17 7.05 -6.42 4.30
N ALA A 18 5.81 -5.92 4.34
CA ALA A 18 4.88 -5.85 3.22
C ALA A 18 5.36 -4.89 2.12
N GLU A 19 5.95 -3.75 2.47
CA GLU A 19 6.55 -2.81 1.50
C GLU A 19 7.59 -3.50 0.59
N LYS A 20 8.40 -4.39 1.16
CA LYS A 20 9.35 -5.18 0.36
C LYS A 20 8.65 -6.17 -0.57
N ALA A 21 7.52 -6.74 -0.15
CA ALA A 21 6.73 -7.60 -1.03
C ALA A 21 6.11 -6.81 -2.18
N ALA A 22 5.57 -5.62 -1.90
CA ALA A 22 5.03 -4.69 -2.90
C ALA A 22 6.13 -4.30 -3.91
N ALA A 23 7.29 -3.87 -3.43
CA ALA A 23 8.43 -3.55 -4.29
C ALA A 23 8.83 -4.74 -5.21
N PHE A 24 8.92 -5.96 -4.68
CA PHE A 24 9.20 -7.14 -5.52
C PHE A 24 8.09 -7.44 -6.53
N ALA A 25 6.82 -7.27 -6.15
CA ALA A 25 5.70 -7.42 -7.06
C ALA A 25 5.81 -6.41 -8.20
N TYR A 26 6.17 -5.15 -7.91
CA TYR A 26 6.35 -4.10 -8.92
C TYR A 26 7.57 -4.32 -9.82
N GLN A 27 8.67 -4.89 -9.32
CA GLN A 27 9.78 -5.34 -10.18
C GLN A 27 9.29 -6.34 -11.24
N GLY A 28 8.48 -7.32 -10.82
CA GLY A 28 7.93 -8.34 -11.71
C GLY A 28 6.92 -7.75 -12.68
N HIS A 29 6.02 -6.91 -12.17
CA HIS A 29 5.01 -6.23 -12.97
C HIS A 29 5.67 -5.34 -14.04
N ALA A 30 6.59 -4.46 -13.66
CA ALA A 30 7.34 -3.62 -14.60
C ALA A 30 8.09 -4.46 -15.63
N GLY A 31 8.70 -5.58 -15.22
CA GLY A 31 9.38 -6.50 -16.12
C GLY A 31 8.46 -7.20 -17.12
N SER A 32 7.23 -7.51 -16.72
CA SER A 32 6.22 -8.17 -17.57
C SER A 32 5.56 -7.23 -18.60
N VAL A 33 5.56 -5.91 -18.34
CA VAL A 33 4.90 -4.91 -19.18
C VAL A 33 5.78 -4.49 -20.36
N LYS A 34 5.17 -4.39 -21.55
CA LYS A 34 5.84 -3.99 -22.80
C LYS A 34 5.91 -2.48 -22.98
N ASP A 35 4.84 -1.77 -22.61
CA ASP A 35 4.75 -0.32 -22.80
C ASP A 35 5.80 0.43 -21.94
N PRO A 36 6.68 1.24 -22.54
CA PRO A 36 7.75 1.93 -21.81
C PRO A 36 7.24 2.93 -20.77
N MET A 37 6.11 3.59 -21.02
CA MET A 37 5.56 4.58 -20.10
C MET A 37 4.98 3.89 -18.87
N GLN A 38 4.22 2.80 -19.06
CA GLN A 38 3.73 1.96 -17.98
C GLN A 38 4.87 1.39 -17.14
N LYS A 39 5.91 0.86 -17.80
CA LYS A 39 7.10 0.34 -17.12
C LYS A 39 7.78 1.42 -16.27
N LYS A 40 7.88 2.65 -16.77
CA LYS A 40 8.44 3.78 -16.02
C LYS A 40 7.58 4.12 -14.82
N SER A 41 6.27 4.21 -14.98
CA SER A 41 5.34 4.50 -13.88
C SER A 41 5.38 3.41 -12.80
N ILE A 42 5.36 2.12 -13.17
CA ILE A 42 5.43 1.02 -12.20
C ILE A 42 6.77 1.00 -11.46
N ARG A 43 7.88 1.38 -12.12
CA ARG A 43 9.17 1.54 -11.45
C ARG A 43 9.19 2.71 -10.47
N GLN A 44 8.49 3.80 -10.78
CA GLN A 44 8.35 4.90 -9.83
C GLN A 44 7.59 4.43 -8.59
N ILE A 45 6.51 3.67 -8.77
CA ILE A 45 5.75 3.06 -7.68
C ILE A 45 6.66 2.13 -6.86
N GLU A 46 7.47 1.28 -7.51
CA GLU A 46 8.47 0.46 -6.82
C GLU A 46 9.43 1.29 -5.95
N GLU A 47 9.94 2.42 -6.45
CA GLU A 47 10.81 3.32 -5.69
C GLU A 47 10.08 3.93 -4.48
N ASP A 48 8.81 4.28 -4.65
CA ASP A 48 7.95 4.76 -3.57
C ASP A 48 7.83 3.69 -2.46
N GLU A 49 7.60 2.41 -2.79
CA GLU A 49 7.56 1.30 -1.81
C GLU A 49 8.87 1.15 -1.02
N TRP A 50 10.01 1.30 -1.70
CA TRP A 50 11.31 1.27 -1.00
C TRP A 50 11.47 2.44 -0.05
N ASN A 51 10.89 3.60 -0.36
CA ASN A 51 10.89 4.76 0.52
C ASN A 51 9.91 4.57 1.68
N HIS A 52 8.70 4.07 1.43
CA HIS A 52 7.75 3.68 2.47
C HIS A 52 8.39 2.73 3.48
N ARG A 53 9.12 1.71 3.01
CA ARG A 53 9.86 0.79 3.87
C ARG A 53 10.89 1.49 4.76
N LYS A 54 11.58 2.51 4.25
CA LYS A 54 12.57 3.28 5.02
C LYS A 54 11.88 4.13 6.09
N GLU A 55 10.78 4.79 5.75
CA GLU A 55 9.99 5.59 6.70
C GLU A 55 9.45 4.75 7.85
N VAL A 56 8.84 3.59 7.54
CA VAL A 56 8.36 2.66 8.57
C VAL A 56 9.51 2.19 9.46
N LEU A 57 10.69 1.89 8.88
CA LEU A 57 11.87 1.49 9.65
C LEU A 57 12.37 2.61 10.57
N ALA A 58 12.34 3.86 10.11
CA ALA A 58 12.73 5.02 10.92
C ALA A 58 11.82 5.15 12.15
N ILE A 59 10.50 5.04 11.95
CA ILE A 59 9.50 5.02 13.03
C ILE A 59 9.77 3.85 13.99
N MET A 60 9.96 2.62 13.45
CA MET A 60 10.25 1.44 14.29
C MET A 60 11.52 1.63 15.12
N THR A 61 12.57 2.21 14.53
CA THR A 61 13.85 2.46 15.21
C THR A 61 13.69 3.47 16.34
N GLN A 62 12.95 4.57 16.13
CA GLN A 62 12.66 5.58 17.15
C GLN A 62 12.02 5.00 18.41
N TYR A 63 11.19 3.96 18.26
CA TYR A 63 10.50 3.29 19.37
C TYR A 63 11.12 1.96 19.79
N ASN A 64 12.32 1.63 19.31
CA ASN A 64 13.01 0.36 19.57
C ASN A 64 12.15 -0.88 19.23
N ILE A 65 11.34 -0.80 18.19
CA ILE A 65 10.57 -1.94 17.68
C ILE A 65 11.50 -2.77 16.79
N PRO A 66 11.77 -4.05 17.13
CA PRO A 66 12.62 -4.89 16.30
C PRO A 66 11.89 -5.29 15.02
N VAL A 67 12.66 -5.52 13.96
CA VAL A 67 12.14 -6.15 12.73
C VAL A 67 11.71 -7.59 13.02
N SER A 68 10.51 -7.97 12.57
CA SER A 68 10.02 -9.34 12.66
C SER A 68 10.65 -10.22 11.58
N LYS A 69 11.57 -11.12 11.97
CA LYS A 69 12.22 -12.08 11.05
C LYS A 69 11.21 -12.97 10.33
N TRP A 70 10.11 -13.32 11.00
CA TRP A 70 9.04 -14.13 10.44
C TRP A 70 8.32 -13.39 9.30
N TYR A 71 7.87 -12.15 9.54
CA TYR A 71 7.25 -11.35 8.49
C TYR A 71 8.23 -11.06 7.35
N GLU A 72 9.48 -10.74 7.67
CA GLU A 72 10.50 -10.50 6.66
C GLU A 72 10.69 -11.67 5.69
N PHE A 73 10.72 -12.90 6.22
CA PHE A 73 10.82 -14.11 5.40
C PHE A 73 9.53 -14.36 4.61
N ARG A 74 8.38 -14.33 5.28
CA ARG A 74 7.07 -14.59 4.66
C ARG A 74 6.79 -13.63 3.51
N PHE A 75 6.98 -12.33 3.71
CA PHE A 75 6.72 -11.31 2.69
C PHE A 75 7.77 -11.29 1.60
N HIS A 76 9.04 -11.63 1.90
CA HIS A 76 10.04 -11.85 0.86
C HIS A 76 9.58 -12.93 -0.13
N MET A 77 9.17 -14.10 0.39
CA MET A 77 8.69 -15.20 -0.45
C MET A 77 7.43 -14.82 -1.21
N LEU A 78 6.47 -14.18 -0.55
CA LEU A 78 5.23 -13.71 -1.18
C LEU A 78 5.51 -12.76 -2.34
N GLY A 79 6.34 -11.73 -2.12
CA GLY A 79 6.70 -10.75 -3.14
C GLY A 79 7.39 -11.40 -4.34
N LYS A 80 8.31 -12.34 -4.13
CA LYS A 80 8.98 -13.06 -5.23
C LYS A 80 8.02 -13.95 -6.03
N VAL A 81 7.08 -14.61 -5.36
CA VAL A 81 6.04 -15.42 -6.04
C VAL A 81 5.13 -14.54 -6.88
N ILE A 82 4.68 -13.39 -6.35
CA ILE A 82 3.86 -12.43 -7.09
C ILE A 82 4.66 -11.86 -8.27
N SER A 83 5.92 -11.47 -8.04
CA SER A 83 6.83 -10.97 -9.08
C SER A 83 6.92 -11.93 -10.27
N PHE A 84 7.09 -13.23 -10.00
CA PHE A 84 7.14 -14.25 -11.05
C PHE A 84 5.78 -14.47 -11.72
N SER A 85 4.68 -14.44 -10.96
CA SER A 85 3.34 -14.66 -11.51
C SER A 85 2.92 -13.57 -12.50
N CYS A 86 3.42 -12.34 -12.37
CA CYS A 86 3.18 -11.23 -13.31
C CYS A 86 3.49 -11.60 -14.77
N TYR A 87 4.47 -12.48 -15.01
CA TYR A 87 4.84 -12.92 -16.37
C TYR A 87 3.85 -13.95 -16.97
N LEU A 88 3.00 -14.55 -16.13
CA LEU A 88 2.12 -15.67 -16.51
C LEU A 88 0.65 -15.26 -16.61
N ILE A 89 0.21 -14.31 -15.78
CA ILE A 89 -1.22 -13.98 -15.62
C ILE A 89 -1.73 -12.89 -16.56
N GLY A 90 -0.94 -12.55 -17.58
CA GLY A 90 -1.28 -11.57 -18.62
C GLY A 90 -1.16 -10.12 -18.16
N TRP A 91 -1.66 -9.19 -18.97
CA TRP A 91 -1.55 -7.75 -18.70
C TRP A 91 -2.60 -7.23 -17.73
N PHE A 92 -3.85 -7.68 -17.80
CA PHE A 92 -4.93 -7.12 -16.99
C PHE A 92 -4.83 -7.45 -15.49
N MET A 93 -4.51 -8.71 -15.15
CA MET A 93 -4.53 -9.16 -13.75
C MET A 93 -3.49 -8.47 -12.86
N PRO A 94 -2.23 -8.27 -13.28
CA PRO A 94 -1.25 -7.53 -12.46
C PRO A 94 -1.71 -6.11 -12.15
N PHE A 95 -2.25 -5.37 -13.12
CA PHE A 95 -2.84 -4.05 -12.86
C PHE A 95 -4.04 -4.12 -11.91
N TYR A 96 -4.94 -5.10 -12.10
CA TYR A 96 -6.11 -5.23 -11.23
C TYR A 96 -5.73 -5.53 -9.79
N PHE A 97 -4.87 -6.53 -9.57
CA PHE A 97 -4.49 -6.93 -8.23
C PHE A 97 -3.55 -5.94 -7.55
N ALA A 98 -2.71 -5.22 -8.31
CA ALA A 98 -1.92 -4.10 -7.78
C ALA A 98 -2.84 -3.01 -7.22
N GLY A 99 -3.79 -2.51 -8.01
CA GLY A 99 -4.72 -1.48 -7.53
C GLY A 99 -5.58 -1.95 -6.35
N SER A 100 -6.02 -3.22 -6.35
CA SER A 100 -6.74 -3.79 -5.21
C SER A 100 -5.88 -3.92 -3.95
N LEU A 101 -4.59 -4.17 -4.10
CA LEU A 101 -3.64 -4.24 -2.98
C LEU A 101 -3.43 -2.84 -2.40
N GLU A 102 -3.19 -1.85 -3.26
CA GLU A 102 -2.98 -0.47 -2.81
C GLU A 102 -4.20 0.14 -2.15
N SER A 103 -5.39 -0.20 -2.64
CA SER A 103 -6.65 0.15 -1.98
C SER A 103 -6.68 -0.21 -0.49
N GLY A 104 -6.08 -1.36 -0.13
CA GLY A 104 -5.95 -1.83 1.24
C GLY A 104 -4.83 -1.14 2.02
N ASN A 105 -3.67 -0.94 1.38
CA ASN A 105 -2.49 -0.30 1.98
C ASN A 105 -2.76 1.13 2.43
N VAL A 106 -3.53 1.90 1.65
CA VAL A 106 -4.03 3.24 2.04
C VAL A 106 -4.50 3.25 3.49
N CYS A 107 -5.36 2.29 3.87
CA CYS A 107 -5.92 2.24 5.22
C CYS A 107 -4.95 1.77 6.30
N GLU A 108 -3.83 1.14 5.97
CA GLU A 108 -2.85 0.73 6.97
C GLU A 108 -2.15 1.97 7.58
N TYR A 109 -1.75 2.95 6.78
CA TYR A 109 -1.09 4.15 7.29
C TYR A 109 -2.01 5.07 8.09
N PHE A 110 -3.25 5.30 7.63
CA PHE A 110 -4.23 6.06 8.41
C PHE A 110 -4.55 5.39 9.75
N ARG A 111 -4.57 4.05 9.81
CA ARG A 111 -4.72 3.32 11.07
C ARG A 111 -3.51 3.45 11.97
N MET A 112 -2.29 3.41 11.43
CA MET A 112 -1.09 3.69 12.21
C MET A 112 -1.15 5.09 12.82
N LYS A 113 -1.54 6.10 12.03
CA LYS A 113 -1.75 7.49 12.49
C LYS A 113 -2.76 7.54 13.64
N GLN A 114 -3.93 6.91 13.47
CA GLN A 114 -4.94 6.83 14.53
C GLN A 114 -4.42 6.16 15.80
N PHE A 115 -3.62 5.10 15.69
CA PHE A 115 -3.02 4.45 16.86
C PHE A 115 -1.98 5.35 17.55
N PHE A 116 -1.12 6.04 16.81
CA PHE A 116 -0.20 7.03 17.39
C PHE A 116 -0.95 8.16 18.10
N ASN A 117 -1.98 8.70 17.44
CA ASN A 117 -2.84 9.74 18.02
C ASN A 117 -3.54 9.28 19.29
N SER A 118 -3.97 8.01 19.37
CA SER A 118 -4.57 7.46 20.60
C SER A 118 -3.58 7.35 21.77
N LEU A 119 -2.27 7.38 21.48
CA LEU A 119 -1.18 7.44 22.47
C LEU A 119 -0.72 8.89 22.74
N GLY A 120 -1.35 9.89 22.13
CA GLY A 120 -0.97 11.30 22.23
C GLY A 120 0.28 11.66 21.42
N ILE A 121 0.70 10.81 20.48
CA ILE A 121 1.89 11.02 19.63
C ILE A 121 1.41 11.51 18.27
N LYS A 122 1.83 12.72 17.87
CA LYS A 122 1.46 13.32 16.58
C LYS A 122 2.63 13.49 15.61
N ASP A 123 3.85 13.19 16.04
CA ASP A 123 5.08 13.42 15.26
C ASP A 123 5.10 12.66 13.92
N HIS A 124 4.25 11.64 13.78
CA HIS A 124 4.15 10.80 12.58
C HIS A 124 2.93 11.11 11.71
N ASP A 125 2.10 12.08 12.08
CA ASP A 125 0.84 12.35 11.39
C ASP A 125 1.07 12.73 9.93
N THR A 126 2.02 13.63 9.66
CA THR A 126 2.35 14.09 8.31
C THR A 126 2.88 12.95 7.45
N VAL A 127 3.91 12.22 7.91
CA VAL A 127 4.52 11.16 7.10
C VAL A 127 3.53 10.02 6.82
N LEU A 128 2.74 9.60 7.81
CA LEU A 128 1.74 8.53 7.61
C LEU A 128 0.57 9.00 6.73
N TYR A 129 0.19 10.27 6.82
CA TYR A 129 -0.79 10.87 5.91
C TYR A 129 -0.27 10.85 4.47
N GLU A 130 0.94 11.39 4.24
CA GLU A 130 1.55 11.48 2.91
C GLU A 130 1.71 10.10 2.26
N MET A 131 2.18 9.11 3.03
CA MET A 131 2.26 7.72 2.57
C MET A 131 0.88 7.16 2.21
N GLY A 132 -0.14 7.38 3.07
CA GLY A 132 -1.51 6.97 2.78
C GLY A 132 -2.11 7.60 1.52
N ILE A 133 -1.80 8.88 1.25
CA ILE A 133 -2.19 9.54 0.00
C ILE A 133 -1.41 8.97 -1.19
N LYS A 134 -0.12 8.65 -0.99
CA LYS A 134 0.71 8.07 -2.05
C LYS A 134 0.18 6.72 -2.54
N GLU A 135 -0.24 5.84 -1.64
CA GLU A 135 -0.90 4.59 -2.02
C GLU A 135 -2.22 4.83 -2.76
N LYS A 136 -2.93 5.92 -2.42
CA LYS A 136 -4.16 6.28 -3.13
C LYS A 136 -3.87 6.71 -4.57
N GLU A 137 -2.78 7.46 -4.78
CA GLU A 137 -2.31 7.80 -6.13
C GLU A 137 -2.00 6.54 -6.95
N HIS A 138 -1.34 5.55 -6.34
CA HIS A 138 -1.04 4.28 -6.99
C HIS A 138 -2.32 3.50 -7.33
N GLU A 139 -3.28 3.40 -6.40
CA GLU A 139 -4.60 2.79 -6.64
C GLU A 139 -5.29 3.42 -7.86
N VAL A 140 -5.34 4.76 -7.91
CA VAL A 140 -5.96 5.52 -9.00
C VAL A 140 -5.22 5.27 -10.32
N TYR A 141 -3.89 5.26 -10.30
CA TYR A 141 -3.09 4.92 -11.46
C TYR A 141 -3.45 3.53 -12.01
N PHE A 142 -3.42 2.49 -11.18
CA PHE A 142 -3.72 1.13 -11.62
C PHE A 142 -5.15 0.99 -12.16
N LEU A 143 -6.13 1.63 -11.51
CA LEU A 143 -7.51 1.65 -11.99
C LEU A 143 -7.62 2.35 -13.35
N SER A 144 -6.95 3.49 -13.54
CA SER A 144 -6.98 4.26 -14.79
C SER A 144 -6.47 3.45 -16.00
N MET A 145 -5.53 2.54 -15.76
CA MET A 145 -4.95 1.68 -16.79
C MET A 145 -5.95 0.64 -17.28
N ILE A 146 -6.84 0.15 -16.40
CA ILE A 146 -7.79 -0.92 -16.72
C ILE A 146 -9.25 -0.46 -16.81
N GLN A 147 -9.53 0.83 -16.65
CA GLN A 147 -10.90 1.38 -16.58
C GLN A 147 -11.77 1.04 -17.80
N ASN A 148 -11.15 0.91 -18.98
CA ASN A 148 -11.83 0.59 -20.24
C ASN A 148 -11.85 -0.92 -20.55
N SER A 149 -11.33 -1.76 -19.66
CA SER A 149 -11.29 -3.21 -19.85
C SER A 149 -12.66 -3.84 -19.63
N LYS A 150 -13.10 -4.69 -20.57
CA LYS A 150 -14.33 -5.48 -20.44
C LYS A 150 -14.28 -6.50 -19.29
N LEU A 151 -13.09 -6.81 -18.76
CA LEU A 151 -12.91 -7.71 -17.63
C LEU A 151 -13.19 -7.03 -16.28
N LEU A 152 -13.07 -5.69 -16.21
CA LEU A 152 -13.18 -4.94 -14.96
C LEU A 152 -14.54 -5.15 -14.26
N PRO A 153 -15.70 -5.06 -14.94
CA PRO A 153 -16.99 -5.27 -14.28
C PRO A 153 -17.15 -6.68 -13.69
N PHE A 154 -16.57 -7.70 -14.34
CA PHE A 154 -16.60 -9.07 -13.83
C PHE A 154 -15.72 -9.22 -12.59
N PHE A 155 -14.49 -8.73 -12.65
CA PHE A 155 -13.55 -8.80 -11.52
C PHE A 155 -14.06 -7.99 -10.32
N GLU A 156 -14.62 -6.80 -10.53
CA GLU A 156 -15.21 -5.97 -9.48
C GLU A 156 -16.39 -6.65 -8.77
N LYS A 157 -17.15 -7.50 -9.47
CA LYS A 157 -18.20 -8.32 -8.86
C LYS A 157 -17.62 -9.37 -7.92
N VAL A 158 -16.52 -10.01 -8.31
CA VAL A 158 -15.90 -11.13 -7.58
C VAL A 158 -15.01 -10.65 -6.42
N PHE A 159 -14.08 -9.75 -6.70
CA PHE A 159 -13.03 -9.33 -5.77
C PHE A 159 -13.34 -8.00 -5.06
N LYS A 160 -14.45 -7.34 -5.41
CA LYS A 160 -14.95 -6.13 -4.73
C LYS A 160 -13.99 -4.92 -4.78
N TRP A 161 -13.17 -4.81 -5.82
CA TRP A 161 -12.39 -3.62 -6.14
C TRP A 161 -12.59 -3.22 -7.62
N GLY A 162 -12.68 -1.94 -7.92
CA GLY A 162 -12.88 -1.46 -9.29
C GLY A 162 -13.47 -0.05 -9.34
N SER A 163 -14.22 0.26 -10.39
CA SER A 163 -14.70 1.62 -10.64
C SER A 163 -15.63 2.16 -9.56
N LYS A 164 -16.41 1.30 -8.89
CA LYS A 164 -17.38 1.71 -7.86
C LYS A 164 -17.04 1.21 -6.47
N LYS A 165 -15.97 0.44 -6.33
CA LYS A 165 -15.61 -0.22 -5.07
C LYS A 165 -14.14 -0.01 -4.77
N SER A 166 -13.89 0.48 -3.56
CA SER A 166 -12.56 0.67 -2.98
C SER A 166 -12.59 0.18 -1.52
N ALA A 167 -11.44 -0.23 -1.00
CA ALA A 167 -11.28 -0.62 0.41
C ALA A 167 -11.08 0.60 1.33
N ASN A 168 -10.91 1.79 0.76
CA ASN A 168 -10.79 3.06 1.47
C ASN A 168 -11.90 4.04 1.08
N ASN A 169 -12.04 5.12 1.85
CA ASN A 169 -13.02 6.20 1.66
C ASN A 169 -12.38 7.52 1.23
N ILE A 170 -11.17 7.49 0.65
CA ILE A 170 -10.45 8.69 0.24
C ILE A 170 -10.93 9.14 -1.14
N ASN A 171 -11.28 10.42 -1.23
CA ASN A 171 -11.57 11.11 -2.47
C ASN A 171 -10.41 12.06 -2.80
N MET A 172 -9.72 11.86 -3.93
CA MET A 172 -8.58 12.69 -4.32
C MET A 172 -8.96 14.14 -4.62
N ASP A 173 -10.22 14.39 -4.97
CA ASP A 173 -10.72 15.74 -5.26
C ASP A 173 -11.11 16.51 -3.98
N GLU A 174 -11.23 15.81 -2.86
CA GLU A 174 -11.74 16.33 -1.58
C GLU A 174 -10.87 15.81 -0.42
N LEU A 175 -9.57 16.13 -0.49
CA LEU A 175 -8.62 15.76 0.57
C LEU A 175 -8.80 16.64 1.80
N GLU A 176 -8.94 15.99 2.94
CA GLU A 176 -8.94 16.61 4.26
C GLU A 176 -7.50 16.94 4.68
N PRO A 177 -7.27 18.08 5.34
CA PRO A 177 -6.00 18.36 6.01
C PRO A 177 -5.54 17.22 6.93
N VAL A 178 -4.23 17.16 7.17
CA VAL A 178 -3.60 16.14 8.03
C VAL A 178 -4.29 16.05 9.40
N GLU A 179 -4.67 17.20 9.97
CA GLU A 179 -5.30 17.32 11.28
C GLU A 179 -6.75 16.78 11.32
N SER A 180 -7.50 16.85 10.20
CA SER A 180 -8.88 16.36 10.09
C SER A 180 -9.00 14.99 9.40
N SER A 181 -7.88 14.44 8.91
CA SER A 181 -7.81 13.16 8.20
C SER A 181 -8.17 11.90 9.02
N ASP A 182 -8.46 12.04 10.31
CA ASP A 182 -8.88 10.92 11.16
C ASP A 182 -10.18 10.27 10.66
N ILE A 183 -10.98 10.95 9.81
CA ILE A 183 -12.17 10.38 9.18
C ILE A 183 -11.86 9.24 8.20
N TYR A 184 -10.63 9.15 7.70
CA TYR A 184 -10.24 8.13 6.73
C TYR A 184 -10.08 6.76 7.38
N CYS A 185 -10.58 5.74 6.70
CA CYS A 185 -10.43 4.33 7.06
C CYS A 185 -10.88 3.97 8.49
N LYS A 186 -11.74 4.78 9.11
CA LYS A 186 -12.39 4.46 10.39
C LYS A 186 -13.16 3.16 10.24
N ARG A 187 -12.79 2.16 11.04
CA ARG A 187 -13.64 0.98 11.21
C ARG A 187 -14.91 1.40 11.94
N LYS A 188 -16.06 1.08 11.37
CA LYS A 188 -17.32 1.03 12.14
C LYS A 188 -17.29 -0.13 13.11
#